data_AF-A0A962H467-F1
#
_entry.id   AF-A0A962H467-F1
#
_cell.length_a   1.000
_cell.length_b   1.000
_cell.length_c   1.000
_cell.angle_alpha   90.00
_cell.angle_beta   90.00
_cell.angle_gamma   90.00
#
_symmetry.space_group_name_H-M   'P 1'
#
loop_
_entity.id
_entity.type
_entity.pdbx_description
1 polymer ?
#
loop_
_entity_poly.entity_id
_entity_poly.type
_entity_poly.pdbx_seq_one_letter_code
_entity_poly.pdbx_strand_id
1 'polypeptide(L)' 'MPKATSFEKSVQELDSIVEKMESGELNLEQSLELFERGVKLTRECRKILDDAEKKIEILLESTKDLDS' A
#
# COMPACT_ATOMS: atom_id res chain seq x y z
N MET A 1 -10.72 -7.75 6.97
CA MET A 1 -10.26 -6.38 6.66
C MET A 1 -8.76 -6.44 6.45
N PRO A 2 -8.19 -5.90 5.36
CA PRO A 2 -6.80 -5.50 5.41
C PRO A 2 -6.74 -4.45 6.53
N LYS A 3 -6.14 -4.84 7.65
CA LYS A 3 -6.09 -4.00 8.85
C LYS A 3 -5.25 -2.78 8.49
N ALA A 4 -5.54 -1.60 9.05
CA ALA A 4 -4.68 -0.41 8.89
C ALA A 4 -3.20 -0.73 9.13
N THR A 5 -2.93 -1.66 10.05
CA THR A 5 -1.61 -2.22 10.32
C THR A 5 -0.94 -2.92 9.14
N SER A 6 -1.68 -3.42 8.15
CA SER A 6 -1.12 -3.97 6.91
C SER A 6 -0.67 -2.87 5.96
N PHE A 7 -1.41 -1.76 5.87
CA PHE A 7 -1.02 -0.61 5.06
C PHE A 7 0.22 0.07 5.65
N GLU A 8 0.20 0.37 6.95
CA GLU A 8 1.34 0.97 7.66
C GLU A 8 2.61 0.13 7.53
N LYS A 9 2.48 -1.21 7.64
CA LYS A 9 3.62 -2.11 7.43
C LYS A 9 4.14 -2.08 6.00
N SER A 10 3.26 -2.08 5.00
CA SER A 10 3.67 -2.01 3.59
C SER A 10 4.39 -0.69 3.28
N VAL A 11 3.95 0.41 3.89
CA VAL A 11 4.62 1.72 3.77
C VAL A 11 5.99 1.71 4.47
N GLN A 12 6.08 1.23 5.71
CA GLN A 12 7.35 1.12 6.42
C GLN A 12 8.38 0.25 5.68
N GLU A 13 7.93 -0.84 5.08
CA GLU A 13 8.79 -1.69 4.27
C GLU A 13 9.26 -0.98 2.99
N LEU A 14 8.38 -0.20 2.36
CA LEU A 14 8.73 0.60 1.19
C LEU A 14 9.79 1.66 1.53
N ASP A 15 9.64 2.37 2.66
CA ASP A 15 10.64 3.34 3.14
C ASP A 15 12.01 2.67 3.35
N SER A 16 12.01 1.49 4.00
CA SER A 16 13.23 0.71 4.22
C SER A 16 13.89 0.25 2.91
N ILE A 17 13.09 -0.01 1.87
CA ILE A 17 13.59 -0.36 0.53
C ILE A 17 14.24 0.86 -0.12
N VAL A 18 13.59 2.02 -0.06
CA VAL A 18 14.13 3.28 -0.61
C VAL A 18 15.46 3.62 0.05
N GLU A 19 15.54 3.59 1.38
CA GLU A 19 16.79 3.84 2.12
C GLU A 19 17.93 2.92 1.68
N LYS A 20 17.65 1.62 1.47
CA LYS A 20 18.64 0.66 0.97
C LYS A 20 19.06 0.92 -0.47
N MET A 21 18.13 1.33 -1.33
CA MET A 21 18.44 1.66 -2.72
C MET A 21 19.29 2.94 -2.81
N GLU A 22 19.06 3.90 -1.92
CA GLU A 22 19.80 5.15 -1.85
C GLU A 22 21.20 5.00 -1.22
N SER A 23 21.45 3.94 -0.43
CA SER A 23 22.77 3.71 0.19
C SER A 23 23.87 3.45 -0.84
N GLY A 24 23.52 2.94 -2.02
CA GLY A 24 24.47 2.63 -3.09
C GLY A 24 25.33 1.39 -2.84
N GLU A 25 25.07 0.63 -1.78
CA GLU A 25 25.84 -0.57 -1.41
C GLU A 25 25.34 -1.85 -2.12
N LEU A 26 24.25 -1.74 -2.88
CA LEU A 26 23.60 -2.89 -3.51
C LEU A 26 24.27 -3.25 -4.83
N ASN A 27 24.41 -4.56 -5.06
CA ASN A 27 24.70 -5.06 -6.40
C ASN A 27 23.44 -5.03 -7.30
N LEU A 28 23.62 -5.33 -8.58
CA LEU A 28 22.53 -5.29 -9.57
C LEU A 28 21.38 -6.25 -9.23
N GLU A 29 21.69 -7.48 -8.80
CA GLU A 29 20.70 -8.49 -8.47
C GLU A 29 19.85 -8.06 -7.28
N GLN A 30 20.50 -7.59 -6.20
CA GLN A 30 19.84 -7.04 -5.02
C GLN A 30 18.97 -5.83 -5.35
N SER A 31 19.45 -4.94 -6.24
CA SER A 31 18.70 -3.77 -6.68
C SER A 31 17.42 -4.16 -7.42
N LEU A 32 17.48 -5.20 -8.26
CA LEU A 32 16.33 -5.73 -8.99
C LEU A 32 15.31 -6.39 -8.04
N GLU A 33 15.78 -7.18 -7.08
CA GLU A 33 14.92 -7.81 -6.08
C GLU A 33 14.16 -6.77 -5.23
N LEU A 34 14.87 -5.75 -4.73
CA LEU A 34 14.26 -4.67 -3.96
C LEU A 34 13.28 -3.85 -4.80
N PHE A 35 13.60 -3.59 -6.07
CA PHE A 35 12.70 -2.91 -6.98
C PHE A 35 11.40 -3.70 -7.20
N GLU A 36 11.50 -5.01 -7.48
CA GLU A 36 10.32 -5.87 -7.64
C GLU A 36 9.46 -5.87 -6.37
N ARG A 37 10.11 -5.97 -5.20
CA ARG A 37 9.42 -5.90 -3.91
C ARG A 37 8.71 -4.57 -3.72
N GLY A 38 9.36 -3.45 -4.02
CA GLY A 38 8.78 -2.10 -3.95
C GLY A 38 7.56 -1.93 -4.86
N VAL A 39 7.61 -2.45 -6.09
CA VAL A 39 6.47 -2.45 -7.01
C VAL A 39 5.31 -3.27 -6.44
N LYS A 40 5.59 -4.43 -5.86
CA LYS A 40 4.55 -5.27 -5.24
C LYS A 40 3.90 -4.57 -4.04
N LEU A 41 4.69 -3.98 -3.15
CA LEU A 41 4.19 -3.22 -1.99
C LEU A 41 3.32 -2.05 -2.42
N THR A 42 3.73 -1.30 -3.46
CA THR A 42 2.95 -0.18 -4.00
C THR A 42 1.57 -0.64 -4.48
N ARG A 43 1.50 -1.79 -5.17
CA ARG A 43 0.22 -2.38 -5.62
C ARG A 43 -0.65 -2.83 -4.44
N GLU A 44 -0.04 -3.41 -3.42
CA GLU A 44 -0.74 -3.81 -2.19
C GLU A 44 -1.33 -2.58 -1.47
N CYS A 45 -0.55 -1.51 -1.30
CA CYS A 45 -1.03 -0.25 -0.73
C CYS A 45 -2.21 0.32 -1.53
N ARG A 46 -2.10 0.36 -2.86
CA ARG A 46 -3.18 0.87 -3.72
C ARG A 46 -4.47 0.07 -3.53
N LYS A 47 -4.38 -1.26 -3.50
CA LYS A 47 -5.54 -2.12 -3.29
C LYS A 47 -6.21 -1.86 -1.94
N ILE A 48 -5.44 -1.65 -0.87
CA ILE A 48 -5.99 -1.36 0.46
C ILE A 48 -6.75 -0.03 0.44
N LEU A 49 -6.21 0.99 -0.23
CA LEU A 49 -6.86 2.30 -0.37
C LEU A 49 -8.14 2.20 -1.20
N ASP A 50 -8.10 1.50 -2.34
CA ASP A 50 -9.28 1.30 -3.20
C ASP A 50 -10.40 0.54 -2.45
N ASP A 51 -10.04 -0.48 -1.65
CA ASP A 51 -11.00 -1.22 -0.83
C ASP A 51 -11.61 -0.36 0.29
N ALA A 52 -10.82 0.57 0.87
CA ALA A 52 -11.29 1.50 1.87
C ALA A 52 -12.24 2.55 1.27
N GLU A 53 -11.91 3.09 0.10
CA GLU A 53 -12.73 4.07 -0.64
C GLU A 53 -14.10 3.48 -1.00
N LYS A 54 -14.12 2.28 -1.61
CA LYS A 54 -15.39 1.58 -1.94
C LYS A 54 -16.28 1.36 -0.72
N LYS A 55 -15.67 1.08 0.44
CA LYS A 55 -16.44 0.90 1.67
C LYS A 55 -17.07 2.21 2.13
N ILE A 56 -16.35 3.33 2.01
CA ILE A 56 -16.89 4.65 2.32
C ILE A 56 -18.06 4.97 1.38
N GLU A 57 -17.91 4.70 0.08
CA GLU A 57 -18.96 4.90 -0.92
C GLU A 57 -20.25 4.13 -0.57
N ILE A 58 -20.14 2.82 -0.29
CA ILE A 58 -21.29 1.98 0.12
C ILE A 58 -21.95 2.52 1.40
N LEU A 59 -21.17 2.98 2.37
CA LEU A 59 -21.71 3.55 3.61
C LEU A 59 -22.47 4.85 3.36
N LEU A 60 -21.93 5.72 2.49
CA LEU A 60 -22.58 6.98 2.12
C LEU A 60 -23.89 6.75 1.36
N GLU A 61 -23.92 5.79 0.43
CA GLU A 61 -25.15 5.35 -0.24
C GLU A 61 -26.17 4.83 0.76
N SER A 62 -25.76 3.92 1.65
CA SER A 62 -26.63 3.35 2.68
C SER A 62 -27.21 4.41 3.62
N THR A 63 -26.46 5.47 3.94
CA THR A 63 -26.99 6.58 4.75
C THR A 63 -27.97 7.46 4.00
N LYS A 64 -27.79 7.64 2.69
CA LYS A 64 -28.65 8.48 1.87
C LYS A 64 -30.04 7.89 1.66
N ASP A 65 -30.13 6.55 1.65
CA ASP A 65 -31.39 5.81 1.58
C ASP A 65 -32.19 5.83 2.90
N LEU A 66 -31.59 6.23 4.03
CA LEU A 66 -32.26 6.35 5.33
C LEU A 66 -32.88 7.73 5.57
N ASP A 67 -32.40 8.76 4.86
CA ASP A 67 -32.88 10.14 4.93
C ASP A 67 -33.92 10.48 3.84
N SER A 68 -34.25 9.51 2.96
CA SER A 68 -35.24 9.62 1.87
C SER A 68 -36.55 8.91 2.21
#